data_AF-A0A822YN72-F1
#
_entry.id   AF-A0A822YN72-F1
#
_cell.length_a   1.000
_cell.length_b   1.000
_cell.length_c   1.000
_cell.angle_alpha   90.00
_cell.angle_beta   90.00
_cell.angle_gamma   90.00
#
_symmetry.space_group_name_H-M   'P 1'
#
loop_
_entity.id
_entity.type
_entity.pdbx_description
1 polymer ?
#
loop_
_entity_poly.entity_id
_entity_poly.type
_entity_poly.pdbx_seq_one_letter_code
_entity_poly.pdbx_strand_id
1 'polypeptide(L)'
;MGYVDGTVKPPQKYLASSTSTTTAEQIENPSYKTWHVQDQLLLSWILASLTEHTLAQVVGCITSHQVWSLIETLYAPKSKARIMQLRFELNELKKRFLSMGAYLLKIKNIVDALSAAGEPLSKLISSVKPWRVF
;
A
#
# COMPACT_ATOMS: atom_id res chain seq x y z
N MET A 1 13.19 -4.94 -2.75
CA MET A 1 11.71 -4.84 -2.57
C MET A 1 10.95 -6.15 -2.78
N GLY A 2 11.53 -7.22 -3.35
CA GLY A 2 10.77 -8.44 -3.68
C GLY A 2 10.25 -9.29 -2.51
N TYR A 3 10.76 -9.10 -1.28
CA TYR A 3 10.26 -9.80 -0.09
C TYR A 3 8.89 -9.28 0.34
N VAL A 4 8.69 -7.95 0.27
CA VAL A 4 7.46 -7.26 0.67
C VAL A 4 6.37 -7.44 -0.40
N ASP A 5 6.76 -7.47 -1.67
CA ASP A 5 5.86 -7.65 -2.82
C ASP A 5 5.54 -9.13 -3.13
N GLY A 6 6.14 -10.06 -2.38
CA GLY A 6 5.91 -11.51 -2.52
C GLY A 6 6.56 -12.15 -3.75
N THR A 7 7.36 -11.42 -4.53
CA THR A 7 8.09 -11.95 -5.69
C THR A 7 9.20 -12.92 -5.27
N VAL A 8 9.80 -12.72 -4.08
CA VAL A 8 10.76 -13.64 -3.49
C VAL A 8 10.04 -14.60 -2.54
N LYS A 9 9.63 -15.75 -3.08
CA LYS A 9 8.93 -16.77 -2.31
C LYS A 9 9.84 -17.42 -1.25
N PRO A 10 9.29 -17.81 -0.09
CA PRO A 10 10.05 -18.53 0.92
C PRO A 10 10.60 -19.84 0.34
N PRO A 11 11.92 -20.09 0.44
CA PRO A 11 12.51 -21.37 0.07
C PRO A 11 11.94 -22.51 0.94
N GLN A 12 12.09 -23.76 0.52
CA GLN A 12 11.74 -24.89 1.39
C GLN A 12 12.59 -24.86 2.66
N LYS A 13 11.94 -24.97 3.83
CA LYS A 13 12.60 -24.92 5.14
C LYS A 13 13.52 -26.11 5.39
N TYR A 14 13.15 -27.29 4.88
CA TYR A 14 13.91 -28.53 5.01
C TYR A 14 14.14 -29.15 3.63
N LEU A 15 15.34 -29.70 3.42
CA LEU A 15 15.71 -30.45 2.24
C LEU A 15 15.55 -31.95 2.51
N ALA A 16 15.11 -32.72 1.52
CA ALA A 16 15.03 -34.17 1.63
C ALA A 16 16.44 -34.79 1.60
N SER A 17 16.78 -35.60 2.61
CA SER A 17 18.03 -36.36 2.64
C SER A 17 17.93 -37.57 1.71
N SER A 18 18.84 -37.70 0.73
CA SER A 18 18.91 -38.85 -0.18
C SER A 18 19.70 -40.04 0.38
N THR A 19 20.00 -40.06 1.68
CA THR A 19 20.78 -41.15 2.28
C THR A 19 19.87 -42.19 2.91
N SER A 20 19.79 -43.35 2.27
CA SER A 20 19.09 -44.54 2.70
C SER A 20 19.75 -45.17 3.93
N THR A 21 19.51 -44.63 5.11
CA THR A 21 19.65 -45.35 6.40
C THR A 21 18.76 -44.71 7.44
N THR A 22 18.09 -45.57 8.21
CA THR A 22 17.08 -45.29 9.23
C THR A 22 17.48 -44.19 10.22
N THR A 23 17.17 -42.93 9.91
CA THR A 23 16.74 -41.80 10.76
C THR A 23 16.67 -40.58 9.84
N ALA A 24 15.47 -40.12 9.50
CA ALA A 24 15.27 -39.00 8.59
C ALA A 24 15.68 -37.68 9.27
N GLU A 25 16.97 -37.39 9.33
CA GLU A 25 17.46 -36.07 9.72
C GLU A 25 17.09 -35.08 8.61
N GLN A 26 16.09 -34.24 8.87
CA GLN A 26 15.74 -33.12 7.99
C GLN A 26 16.88 -32.12 7.97
N ILE A 27 17.53 -31.96 6.81
CA ILE A 27 18.60 -30.98 6.63
C ILE A 27 17.95 -29.59 6.51
N GLU A 28 18.29 -28.67 7.42
CA GLU A 28 17.80 -27.29 7.37
C GLU A 28 18.40 -26.55 6.16
N ASN A 29 17.55 -25.85 5.39
CA ASN A 29 18.00 -25.15 4.20
C ASN A 29 18.66 -23.80 4.55
N PRO A 30 19.96 -23.60 4.25
CA PRO A 30 20.64 -22.32 4.52
C PRO A 30 20.03 -21.14 3.76
N SER A 31 19.41 -21.40 2.61
CA SER A 31 18.71 -20.39 1.81
C SER A 31 17.45 -19.89 2.52
N TYR A 32 16.72 -20.77 3.21
CA TYR A 32 15.55 -20.39 4.02
C TYR A 32 15.98 -19.52 5.20
N LYS A 33 17.07 -19.86 5.89
CA LYS A 33 17.60 -19.06 7.01
C LYS A 33 17.95 -17.64 6.57
N THR A 34 18.64 -17.51 5.44
CA THR A 34 18.99 -16.21 4.87
C THR A 34 17.75 -15.40 4.49
N TRP A 35 16.78 -16.05 3.84
CA TRP A 35 15.50 -15.43 3.50
C TRP A 35 14.74 -14.96 4.74
N HIS A 36 14.67 -15.80 5.78
CA HIS A 36 13.94 -15.52 7.01
C HIS A 36 14.55 -14.36 7.78
N VAL A 37 15.88 -14.28 7.90
CA VAL A 37 16.53 -13.14 8.55
C VAL A 37 16.21 -11.82 7.83
N GLN A 38 16.23 -11.82 6.49
CA GLN A 38 15.88 -10.64 5.70
C GLN A 38 14.41 -10.25 5.87
N ASP A 39 13.49 -11.22 5.81
CA ASP A 39 12.06 -10.99 6.00
C ASP A 39 11.76 -10.45 7.41
N GLN A 40 12.39 -11.00 8.46
CA GLN A 40 12.19 -10.54 9.83
C GLN A 40 12.77 -9.15 10.09
N LEU A 41 13.88 -8.79 9.44
CA LEU A 41 14.42 -7.42 9.50
C LEU A 41 13.43 -6.42 8.88
N LEU A 42 12.90 -6.74 7.70
CA LEU A 42 11.89 -5.91 7.04
C LEU A 42 10.61 -5.83 7.87
N LEU A 43 10.15 -6.95 8.44
CA LEU A 43 9.00 -6.99 9.33
C LEU A 43 9.21 -6.06 10.53
N SER A 44 10.36 -6.13 11.21
CA SER A 44 10.69 -5.25 12.33
C SER A 44 10.64 -3.77 11.94
N TRP A 45 11.23 -3.41 10.79
CA TRP A 45 11.19 -2.03 10.29
C TRP A 45 9.77 -1.56 9.96
N ILE A 46 8.96 -2.41 9.33
CA ILE A 46 7.57 -2.09 9.04
C ILE A 46 6.82 -1.86 10.35
N LEU A 47 6.90 -2.79 11.31
CA LEU A 47 6.22 -2.68 12.59
C LEU A 47 6.66 -1.43 13.38
N ALA A 48 7.94 -1.06 13.32
CA ALA A 48 8.46 0.15 13.98
C ALA A 48 7.96 1.46 13.35
N SER A 49 7.53 1.43 12.08
CA SER A 49 6.96 2.60 11.39
C SER A 49 5.45 2.77 11.60
N LEU A 50 4.78 1.77 12.19
CA LEU A 50 3.33 1.78 12.37
C LEU A 50 2.93 2.50 13.66
N THR A 51 1.73 3.09 13.62
CA THR A 51 1.06 3.58 14.83
C THR A 51 0.48 2.41 15.63
N GLU A 52 0.28 2.61 16.94
CA GLU A 52 -0.28 1.59 17.85
C GLU A 52 -1.60 1.00 17.35
N HIS A 53 -2.48 1.85 16.81
CA HIS A 53 -3.74 1.41 16.21
C HIS A 53 -3.54 0.44 15.04
N THR A 54 -2.60 0.73 14.14
CA THR A 54 -2.33 -0.13 12.98
C THR A 54 -1.57 -1.39 13.39
N LEU A 55 -0.72 -1.29 14.41
CA LEU A 55 -0.01 -2.42 15.00
C LEU A 55 -0.99 -3.47 15.54
N ALA A 56 -2.06 -3.04 16.22
CA ALA A 56 -3.10 -3.92 16.72
C ALA A 56 -3.83 -4.70 15.60
N GLN A 57 -3.90 -4.15 14.38
CA GLN A 57 -4.55 -4.80 13.25
C GLN A 57 -3.68 -5.87 12.58
N VAL A 58 -2.36 -5.76 12.69
CA VAL A 58 -1.40 -6.68 12.04
C VAL A 58 -0.93 -7.79 12.98
N VAL A 59 -1.49 -7.87 14.20
CA VAL A 59 -1.20 -8.93 15.17
C VAL A 59 -1.51 -10.30 14.54
N GLY A 60 -0.52 -11.20 14.57
CA GLY A 60 -0.61 -12.53 13.97
C GLY A 60 -0.02 -12.65 12.56
N CYS A 61 0.36 -11.55 11.92
CA CYS A 61 1.18 -11.59 10.71
C CYS A 61 2.63 -11.97 11.06
N ILE A 62 3.18 -12.98 10.38
CA ILE A 62 4.51 -13.52 10.67
C ILE A 62 5.57 -13.18 9.61
N THR A 63 5.15 -12.61 8.49
CA THR A 63 6.03 -12.20 7.39
C THR A 63 5.81 -10.75 7.01
N SER A 64 6.84 -10.10 6.49
CA SER A 64 6.77 -8.72 6.02
C SER A 64 5.71 -8.53 4.92
N HIS A 65 5.57 -9.51 4.02
CA HIS A 65 4.56 -9.53 2.97
C HIS A 65 3.12 -9.53 3.52
N GLN A 66 2.83 -10.37 4.54
CA GLN A 66 1.50 -10.42 5.14
C GLN A 66 1.12 -9.08 5.76
N VAL A 67 2.03 -8.46 6.53
CA VAL A 67 1.79 -7.15 7.13
C VAL A 67 1.53 -6.10 6.05
N TRP A 68 2.36 -6.06 5.01
CA TRP A 68 2.22 -5.10 3.93
C TRP A 68 0.89 -5.26 3.16
N SER A 69 0.53 -6.49 2.82
CA SER A 69 -0.74 -6.78 2.15
C SER A 69 -1.94 -6.38 3.01
N LEU A 70 -1.88 -6.65 4.31
CA LEU A 70 -2.95 -6.26 5.23
C LEU A 70 -3.09 -4.73 5.32
N ILE A 71 -1.98 -4.00 5.44
CA ILE A 71 -1.99 -2.53 5.43
C ILE A 71 -2.62 -2.01 4.13
N GLU A 72 -2.24 -2.57 2.98
CA GLU A 72 -2.81 -2.17 1.70
C GLU A 72 -4.33 -2.38 1.69
N THR A 73 -4.82 -3.55 2.13
CA THR A 73 -6.27 -3.83 2.18
C THR A 73 -7.03 -2.92 3.16
N LEU A 74 -6.42 -2.53 4.28
CA LEU A 74 -7.03 -1.65 5.27
C LEU A 74 -7.16 -0.20 4.78
N TYR A 75 -6.15 0.29 4.05
CA TYR A 75 -6.06 1.71 3.66
C TYR A 75 -6.50 1.98 2.22
N ALA A 76 -6.47 0.99 1.32
CA ALA A 76 -6.90 1.18 -0.07
C ALA A 76 -8.36 1.65 -0.21
N PRO A 77 -9.36 1.09 0.51
CA PRO A 77 -10.74 1.56 0.42
C PRO A 77 -10.89 3.01 0.91
N LYS A 78 -10.24 3.35 2.03
CA LYS A 78 -10.26 4.71 2.59
C LYS A 78 -9.63 5.73 1.64
N SER A 79 -8.51 5.36 1.02
CA SER A 79 -7.85 6.17 0.00
C SER A 79 -8.77 6.41 -1.21
N LYS A 80 -9.38 5.35 -1.75
CA LYS A 80 -10.34 5.45 -2.86
C LYS A 80 -11.55 6.32 -2.53
N ALA A 81 -12.14 6.14 -1.35
CA ALA A 81 -13.26 6.96 -0.90
C ALA A 81 -12.89 8.44 -0.79
N ARG A 82 -11.70 8.74 -0.24
CA ARG A 82 -11.17 10.12 -0.17
C ARG A 82 -10.98 10.72 -1.56
N ILE A 83 -10.45 9.96 -2.52
CA ILE A 83 -10.33 10.41 -3.92
C ILE A 83 -11.71 10.71 -4.51
N MET A 84 -12.70 9.85 -4.29
CA MET A 84 -14.08 10.08 -4.76
C MET A 84 -14.70 11.33 -4.13
N GLN A 85 -14.52 11.53 -2.83
CA GLN A 85 -14.98 12.72 -2.12
C GLN A 85 -14.35 13.99 -2.70
N LEU A 86 -13.03 14.01 -2.89
CA LEU A 86 -12.33 15.17 -3.49
C LEU A 86 -12.83 15.47 -4.91
N ARG A 87 -13.10 14.43 -5.72
CA ARG A 87 -13.70 14.60 -7.06
C ARG A 87 -15.11 15.21 -6.98
N PHE A 88 -15.92 14.74 -6.04
CA PHE A 88 -17.26 15.28 -5.83
C PHE A 88 -17.20 16.75 -5.37
N GLU A 89 -16.35 17.07 -4.40
CA GLU A 89 -16.13 18.44 -3.92
C GLU A 89 -15.67 19.38 -5.04
N LEU A 90 -14.80 18.91 -5.95
CA LEU A 90 -14.39 19.67 -7.12
C LEU A 90 -15.56 19.94 -8.08
N ASN A 91 -16.41 18.94 -8.32
CA ASN A 91 -17.54 19.04 -9.25
C ASN A 91 -18.68 19.92 -8.70
N GLU A 92 -18.96 19.82 -7.40
CA GLU A 92 -19.96 20.66 -6.73
C GLU A 92 -19.43 22.07 -6.38
N LEU A 93 -18.15 22.36 -6.60
CA LEU A 93 -17.55 23.66 -6.28
C LEU A 93 -18.13 24.78 -7.14
N LYS A 94 -19.24 25.36 -6.68
CA LYS A 94 -19.89 26.51 -7.30
C LYS A 94 -19.33 27.80 -6.70
N LYS A 95 -18.94 28.73 -7.58
CA LYS A 95 -18.42 30.07 -7.21
C LYS A 95 -19.41 30.93 -6.38
N ARG A 96 -20.70 30.55 -6.34
CA ARG A 96 -21.86 31.40 -5.97
C ARG A 96 -21.69 32.32 -4.76
N PHE A 97 -21.09 31.86 -3.66
CA PHE A 97 -20.92 32.67 -2.43
C PHE A 97 -19.45 32.88 -2.03
N LEU A 98 -18.50 32.50 -2.89
CA LEU A 98 -17.06 32.57 -2.60
C LEU A 98 -16.44 33.77 -3.32
N SER A 99 -15.53 34.47 -2.65
CA SER A 99 -14.64 35.42 -3.34
C SER A 99 -13.78 34.67 -4.35
N MET A 100 -13.34 35.35 -5.43
CA MET A 100 -12.52 34.72 -6.47
C MET A 100 -11.24 34.09 -5.91
N GLY A 101 -10.58 34.77 -4.96
CA GLY A 101 -9.39 34.26 -4.29
C GLY A 101 -9.67 33.00 -3.45
N ALA A 102 -10.77 33.00 -2.67
CA ALA A 102 -11.15 31.84 -1.88
C ALA A 102 -11.56 30.64 -2.76
N TYR A 103 -12.22 30.91 -3.88
CA TYR A 103 -12.60 29.88 -4.87
C TYR A 103 -11.37 29.23 -5.51
N LEU A 104 -10.42 30.03 -6.01
CA LEU A 104 -9.20 29.53 -6.63
C LEU A 104 -8.30 28.78 -5.63
N LEU A 105 -8.19 29.28 -4.40
CA LEU A 105 -7.44 28.60 -3.35
C LEU A 105 -8.06 27.23 -3.03
N LYS A 106 -9.39 27.13 -2.98
CA LYS A 106 -10.09 25.87 -2.69
C LYS A 106 -9.92 24.85 -3.82
N ILE A 107 -9.98 25.30 -5.09
CA ILE A 107 -9.63 24.45 -6.24
C ILE A 107 -8.19 23.95 -6.10
N LYS A 108 -7.23 24.84 -5.86
CA LYS A 108 -5.82 24.49 -5.72
C LYS A 108 -5.62 23.42 -4.64
N ASN A 109 -6.23 23.60 -3.47
CA ASN A 109 -6.11 22.64 -2.37
C ASN A 109 -6.67 21.25 -2.72
N ILE A 110 -7.82 21.19 -3.41
CA ILE A 110 -8.42 19.92 -3.83
C ILE A 110 -7.54 19.24 -4.89
N VAL A 111 -6.99 20.02 -5.82
CA VAL A 111 -6.08 19.55 -6.87
C VAL A 111 -4.77 19.02 -6.30
N ASP A 112 -4.16 19.75 -5.37
CA ASP A 112 -2.94 19.36 -4.69
C ASP A 112 -3.18 18.06 -3.88
N ALA A 113 -4.35 17.94 -3.23
CA ALA A 113 -4.74 16.74 -2.49
C ALA A 113 -4.98 15.52 -3.40
N LEU A 114 -5.59 15.71 -4.58
CA LEU A 114 -5.76 14.65 -5.59
C LEU A 114 -4.40 14.20 -6.16
N SER A 115 -3.50 15.15 -6.44
CA SER A 115 -2.14 14.86 -6.88
C SER A 115 -1.36 14.06 -5.84
N ALA A 116 -1.45 14.44 -4.56
CA ALA A 116 -0.80 13.71 -3.46
C ALA A 116 -1.36 12.29 -3.28
N ALA A 117 -2.63 12.05 -3.63
CA ALA A 117 -3.27 10.74 -3.58
C ALA A 117 -2.95 9.85 -4.81
N GLY A 118 -2.06 10.28 -5.71
CA GLY A 118 -1.65 9.52 -6.90
C GLY A 118 -2.59 9.67 -8.11
N GLU A 119 -3.55 10.59 -8.03
CA GLU A 119 -4.50 10.91 -9.10
C GLU A 119 -4.31 12.36 -9.56
N PRO A 120 -3.21 12.66 -10.29
CA PRO A 120 -2.98 14.01 -10.81
C PRO A 120 -4.09 14.40 -11.78
N LEU A 121 -4.41 15.70 -11.82
CA LEU A 121 -5.43 16.25 -12.72
C LEU A 121 -5.26 15.84 -14.18
N SER A 122 -4.04 15.53 -14.63
CA SER A 122 -3.78 15.03 -15.99
C SER A 122 -4.60 13.77 -16.32
N LYS A 123 -4.79 12.85 -15.37
CA LYS A 123 -5.67 11.67 -15.52
C LYS A 123 -7.15 12.06 -15.50
N LEU A 124 -7.52 13.09 -14.74
CA LEU A 124 -8.91 13.56 -14.65
C LEU A 124 -9.34 14.32 -15.92
N ILE A 125 -8.47 15.15 -16.47
CA ILE A 125 -8.72 15.90 -17.72
C ILE A 125 -8.80 14.94 -18.92
N SER A 126 -8.13 13.79 -18.90
CA SER A 126 -8.34 12.75 -19.92
C SER A 126 -9.66 11.98 -19.78
N SER A 127 -10.25 11.95 -18.59
CA SER A 127 -11.53 11.26 -18.32
C SER A 127 -12.74 12.20 -18.41
N VAL A 128 -12.54 13.49 -18.20
CA VAL A 128 -13.55 14.54 -18.35
C VAL A 128 -13.37 15.13 -19.74
N LYS A 129 -14.22 14.70 -20.69
CA LYS A 129 -14.28 15.27 -22.03
C LYS A 129 -14.24 16.81 -21.95
N PRO A 130 -13.46 17.44 -22.84
CA PRO A 130 -13.09 18.84 -22.72
C PRO A 130 -14.36 19.66 -22.63
N TRP A 131 -14.40 20.56 -21.64
CA TRP A 131 -15.22 21.77 -21.61
C TRP A 131 -16.29 21.74 -22.69
N ARG A 132 -17.48 21.21 -22.37
CA ARG A 132 -18.59 21.43 -23.28
C ARG A 132 -18.88 22.92 -23.19
N VAL A 133 -18.31 23.60 -24.17
CA VAL A 133 -18.46 25.01 -24.49
C VAL A 133 -19.95 25.22 -24.76
N PHE A 134 -20.52 26.25 -24.12
CA PHE A 134 -21.93 26.66 -24.11
C PHE A 134 -22.88 25.86 -23.19
#